data_AF-A0A433ESX0-F1
#
_entry.id   AF-A0A433ESX0-F1
#
_cell.length_a   1.000
_cell.length_b   1.000
_cell.length_c   1.000
_cell.angle_alpha   90.00
_cell.angle_beta   90.00
_cell.angle_gamma   90.00
#
_symmetry.space_group_name_H-M   'P 1'
#
loop_
_entity.id
_entity.type
_entity.pdbx_description
1 polymer ?
#
loop_
_entity_poly.entity_id
_entity_poly.type
_entity_poly.pdbx_seq_one_letter_code
_entity_poly.pdbx_strand_id
1 'polypeptide(L)' 'MTQTSQAKDIIDNLRPYINQDGGDIEFVEVKDNVVYVRIAGACVGCGLIDSTIKDGVEQIVKQEMPDIKAVEVIM' A
#
# COMPACT_ATOMS: atom_id res chain seq x y z
N MET A 1 6.01 18.69 -8.78
CA MET A 1 6.58 17.49 -8.14
C MET A 1 5.40 16.68 -7.62
N THR A 2 5.06 15.62 -8.34
CA THR A 2 3.76 14.94 -8.31
C THR A 2 3.77 13.88 -7.21
N GLN A 3 2.83 13.96 -6.26
CA GLN A 3 2.63 13.02 -5.14
C GLN A 3 2.68 11.54 -5.58
N THR A 4 2.29 11.25 -6.82
CA THR A 4 2.30 9.93 -7.46
C THR A 4 3.66 9.24 -7.49
N SER A 5 4.76 9.96 -7.76
CA SER A 5 6.08 9.34 -7.87
C SER A 5 6.59 8.85 -6.53
N GLN A 6 6.46 9.67 -5.49
CA GLN A 6 6.92 9.33 -4.15
C GLN A 6 6.11 8.15 -3.56
N ALA A 7 4.79 8.16 -3.72
CA ALA A 7 3.94 7.04 -3.32
C ALA A 7 4.36 5.75 -4.02
N LYS A 8 4.62 5.80 -5.33
CA LYS A 8 5.06 4.64 -6.10
C LYS A 8 6.39 4.08 -5.59
N ASP A 9 7.40 4.91 -5.35
CA ASP A 9 8.71 4.49 -4.83
C ASP A 9 8.58 3.80 -3.46
N ILE A 10 7.75 4.33 -2.56
CA ILE A 10 7.50 3.72 -1.23
C ILE A 10 6.88 2.33 -1.40
N ILE A 11 5.84 2.22 -2.23
CA ILE A 11 5.14 0.94 -2.46
C ILE A 11 6.08 -0.08 -3.13
N ASP A 12 6.90 0.33 -4.10
CA ASP A 12 7.85 -0.54 -4.78
C ASP A 12 8.91 -1.10 -3.82
N ASN A 13 9.35 -0.30 -2.84
CA ASN A 13 10.25 -0.76 -1.78
C ASN A 13 9.59 -1.77 -0.82
N LEU A 14 8.28 -1.69 -0.59
CA LEU A 14 7.53 -2.62 0.25
C LEU A 14 7.19 -3.93 -0.46
N ARG A 15 7.13 -3.89 -1.79
CA ARG A 15 6.80 -5.03 -2.66
C ARG A 15 7.61 -6.30 -2.40
N PRO A 16 8.95 -6.29 -2.26
CA PRO A 16 9.71 -7.51 -1.96
C PRO A 16 9.39 -8.09 -0.58
N TYR A 17 9.09 -7.25 0.43
CA TYR A 17 8.70 -7.71 1.76
C TYR A 17 7.34 -8.41 1.73
N ILE A 18 6.36 -7.79 1.05
CA ILE A 18 5.03 -8.39 0.90
C ILE A 18 5.07 -9.69 0.07
N ASN A 19 5.94 -9.75 -0.95
CA ASN A 19 6.21 -10.97 -1.71
C ASN A 19 6.83 -12.09 -0.87
N GLN A 20 7.69 -11.77 0.11
CA GLN A 20 8.20 -12.78 1.04
C GLN A 20 7.11 -13.37 1.95
N ASP A 21 6.12 -12.57 2.34
CA ASP A 21 4.94 -13.02 3.09
C ASP A 21 3.91 -13.78 2.20
N GLY A 22 4.14 -13.89 0.90
CA GLY A 22 3.25 -14.59 -0.04
C GLY A 22 2.09 -13.73 -0.55
N GLY A 23 2.23 -12.40 -0.47
CA GLY A 23 1.37 -11.42 -1.14
C GLY A 23 2.09 -10.66 -2.25
N ASP A 24 1.42 -9.69 -2.85
CA ASP A 24 1.94 -8.75 -3.83
C ASP A 24 1.19 -7.44 -3.63
N ILE A 25 1.88 -6.34 -3.85
CA ILE A 25 1.31 -4.99 -3.77
C ILE A 25 1.70 -4.23 -5.04
N GLU A 26 0.74 -3.51 -5.59
CA GLU A 26 0.92 -2.70 -6.77
C GLU A 26 0.31 -1.32 -6.55
N PHE A 27 1.07 -0.28 -6.89
CA PHE A 27 0.57 1.09 -6.88
C PHE A 27 -0.37 1.32 -8.07
N VAL A 28 -1.56 1.87 -7.82
CA VAL A 28 -2.56 2.15 -8.86
C VAL A 28 -2.58 3.64 -9.18
N GLU A 29 -3.04 4.46 -8.23
CA GLU A 29 -3.16 5.91 -8.41
C GLU A 29 -3.22 6.65 -7.07
N VAL A 30 -3.02 7.97 -7.10
CA VAL A 30 -3.32 8.84 -5.96
C VAL A 30 -4.43 9.80 -6.37
N LYS A 31 -5.53 9.80 -5.64
CA LYS A 31 -6.69 10.64 -5.92
C LYS A 31 -7.29 11.17 -4.61
N ASP A 32 -7.63 12.46 -4.58
CA ASP A 32 -8.19 13.13 -3.39
C ASP A 32 -7.33 12.98 -2.11
N ASN A 33 -6.00 12.94 -2.28
CA ASN A 33 -5.01 12.62 -1.24
C ASN A 33 -5.20 11.22 -0.62
N VAL A 34 -5.78 10.29 -1.37
CA VAL A 34 -5.90 8.88 -1.01
C VAL A 34 -5.05 8.07 -1.98
N VAL A 35 -4.19 7.21 -1.44
CA VAL A 35 -3.36 6.32 -2.25
C VAL A 35 -4.14 5.03 -2.49
N TYR A 36 -4.37 4.71 -3.75
CA TYR A 36 -5.00 3.49 -4.18
C TYR A 36 -3.93 2.47 -4.56
N VAL A 37 -3.97 1.32 -3.89
CA VAL A 37 -3.08 0.19 -4.14
C VAL A 37 -3.89 -1.07 -4.42
N ARG A 38 -3.34 -1.97 -5.21
CA ARG A 38 -3.89 -3.31 -5.43
C ARG A 38 -3.02 -4.29 -4.66
N ILE A 39 -3.63 -5.08 -3.79
CA ILE A 39 -2.92 -6.13 -3.05
C ILE A 39 -3.46 -7.48 -3.54
N ALA A 40 -2.57 -8.42 -3.87
CA ALA A 40 -2.93 -9.75 -4.37
C ALA A 40 -2.08 -10.81 -3.65
N GLY A 41 -2.65 -11.89 -3.08
CA GLY A 41 -1.83 -12.79 -2.27
C GLY A 41 -2.52 -13.99 -1.65
N ALA A 42 -1.72 -14.98 -1.24
CA ALA A 42 -2.18 -16.23 -0.64
C ALA A 42 -2.73 -16.06 0.79
N CYS A 43 -2.36 -14.99 1.50
CA CYS A 43 -2.86 -14.68 2.84
C CYS A 43 -4.21 -13.94 2.87
N VAL A 44 -4.71 -13.51 1.71
CA VAL A 44 -6.05 -12.86 1.54
C VAL A 44 -7.20 -13.84 1.85
N GLY A 45 -6.89 -15.12 2.11
CA GLY A 45 -7.85 -16.15 2.52
C GLY A 45 -7.90 -16.47 4.02
N CYS A 46 -6.91 -16.00 4.82
CA CYS A 46 -6.95 -16.10 6.28
C CYS A 46 -7.39 -14.73 6.79
N GLY A 47 -8.69 -14.51 7.02
CA GLY A 47 -9.32 -13.22 7.35
C GLY A 47 -8.88 -12.52 8.65
N LEU A 48 -7.64 -12.72 9.07
CA LEU A 48 -6.94 -12.12 10.21
C LEU A 48 -5.76 -11.21 9.77
N ILE A 49 -5.35 -11.18 8.50
CA ILE A 49 -4.08 -10.54 8.07
C ILE A 49 -4.25 -9.30 7.18
N ASP A 50 -5.42 -9.08 6.55
CA ASP A 50 -5.63 -7.95 5.62
C ASP A 50 -5.45 -6.57 6.28
N SER A 51 -5.83 -6.42 7.55
CA SER A 51 -5.68 -5.14 8.25
C SER A 51 -4.22 -4.82 8.56
N THR A 52 -3.40 -5.81 8.97
CA THR A 52 -2.03 -5.55 9.46
C THR A 52 -1.10 -5.05 8.35
N ILE A 53 -1.19 -5.62 7.15
CA ILE A 53 -0.40 -5.18 5.99
C ILE A 53 -0.85 -3.78 5.58
N LYS A 54 -2.17 -3.56 5.47
CA LYS A 54 -2.74 -2.25 5.12
C LYS A 54 -2.34 -1.16 6.12
N ASP A 55 -2.46 -1.44 7.42
CA ASP A 55 -2.06 -0.51 8.49
C ASP A 55 -0.57 -0.20 8.44
N GLY A 56 0.28 -1.20 8.19
CA GLY A 56 1.73 -1.00 8.02
C GLY A 56 2.06 -0.09 6.83
N VAL A 57 1.46 -0.36 5.67
CA VAL A 57 1.64 0.48 4.46
C VAL A 57 1.10 1.89 4.70
N GLU A 58 -0.08 2.04 5.30
CA GLU A 58 -0.67 3.35 5.59
C GLU A 58 0.19 4.18 6.55
N GLN A 59 0.74 3.57 7.60
CA GLN A 59 1.65 4.24 8.53
C GLN A 59 2.90 4.78 7.81
N ILE A 60 3.55 3.96 6.99
CA ILE A 60 4.75 4.34 6.25
C ILE A 60 4.43 5.45 5.24
N VAL A 61 3.34 5.30 4.49
CA VAL A 61 2.89 6.31 3.53
C VAL A 61 2.58 7.63 4.24
N LYS A 62 1.90 7.62 5.40
CA LYS A 62 1.62 8.85 6.17
C LYS A 62 2.88 9.48 6.78
N GLN A 63 3.89 8.69 7.13
CA GLN A 63 5.17 9.20 7.63
C GLN A 63 5.94 9.93 6.53
N GLU A 64 6.01 9.35 5.34
CA GLU A 64 6.72 9.95 4.20
C GLU A 64 5.89 11.05 3.51
N MET A 65 4.56 10.93 3.53
CA MET A 65 3.61 11.80 2.88
C MET A 65 2.47 12.21 3.84
N PRO A 66 2.71 13.22 4.71
CA PRO A 66 1.69 13.69 5.66
C PRO A 66 0.45 14.30 5.01
N ASP A 67 0.51 14.66 3.72
CA ASP A 67 -0.63 15.14 2.94
C ASP A 67 -1.66 14.05 2.61
N ILE A 68 -1.27 12.76 2.67
CA ILE A 68 -2.15 11.63 2.38
C ILE A 68 -3.11 11.40 3.55
N LYS A 69 -4.40 11.34 3.24
CA LYS A 69 -5.47 11.10 4.22
C LYS A 69 -5.59 9.62 4.60
N ALA A 70 -5.52 8.74 3.61
CA ALA A 70 -5.73 7.30 3.79
C ALA A 70 -5.10 6.48 2.65
N VAL A 71 -4.93 5.19 2.90
CA VAL A 71 -4.59 4.21 1.86
C VAL A 71 -5.78 3.26 1.67
N GLU A 72 -6.26 3.18 0.43
CA GLU A 72 -7.36 2.30 0.02
C GLU A 72 -6.83 1.16 -0.84
N VAL A 73 -7.31 -0.05 -0.54
CA VAL A 73 -6.97 -1.24 -1.32
C VAL A 73 -8.11 -1.52 -2.29
N ILE A 74 -7.81 -1.56 -3.58
CA ILE A 74 -8.77 -1.95 -4.61
C ILE A 74 -8.57 -3.42 -4.99
N MET A 75 -9.67 -4.16 -5.07
CA MET A 75 -9.70 -5.57 -5.49
C MET A 75 -9.73 -5.73 -7.01
#